data_AF-A0A6J7F1B7-F1
#
_entry.id   AF-A0A6J7F1B7-F1
#
_cell.length_a   1.000
_cell.length_b   1.000
_cell.length_c   1.000
_cell.angle_alpha   90.00
_cell.angle_beta   90.00
_cell.angle_gamma   90.00
#
_symmetry.space_group_name_H-M   'P 1'
#
loop_
_entity.id
_entity.type
_entity.pdbx_description
1 polymer ?
#
loop_
_entity_poly.entity_id
_entity_poly.type
_entity_poly.pdbx_seq_one_letter_code
_entity_poly.pdbx_strand_id
1 'polypeptide(L)'
;MPSHVATLYPDRLHAQQAAALKPWVPVGRRLVLVDIENLVGGSCSTTTDVANAFGRLRVAIAPSHHDVWAVACGPSLLAAATSAFPTRVLLGRGKDGADHQLLACLAPHDVVGCYASIALVSGDAAAFAEPVQELAVRGVPTDVYIGAGHIGAALYLAARSVTSTRAEAFGAAA
;
A
#
# COMPACT_ATOMS: atom_id res chain seq x y z
N MET A 1 -5.73 -15.49 -63.99
CA MET A 1 -6.70 -14.44 -63.65
C MET A 1 -6.56 -14.16 -62.15
N PRO A 2 -6.07 -12.97 -61.75
CA PRO A 2 -5.67 -12.67 -60.38
C PRO A 2 -6.85 -12.12 -59.56
N SER A 3 -6.88 -12.36 -58.25
CA SER A 3 -7.64 -11.53 -57.31
C SER A 3 -6.77 -11.23 -56.09
N HIS A 4 -6.18 -10.04 -56.12
CA HIS A 4 -5.73 -9.29 -54.96
C HIS A 4 -6.90 -9.07 -53.98
N VAL A 5 -6.67 -9.29 -52.68
CA VAL A 5 -7.02 -8.30 -51.65
C VAL A 5 -6.01 -8.45 -50.51
N ALA A 6 -5.02 -7.56 -50.49
CA ALA A 6 -4.25 -7.29 -49.28
C ALA A 6 -5.09 -6.37 -48.39
N THR A 7 -5.66 -6.91 -47.32
CA THR A 7 -6.34 -6.11 -46.31
C THR A 7 -5.29 -5.47 -45.41
N LEU A 8 -4.91 -4.23 -45.73
CA LEU A 8 -4.18 -3.33 -44.83
C LEU A 8 -5.14 -2.88 -43.72
N TYR A 9 -5.05 -3.50 -42.54
CA TYR A 9 -5.57 -2.89 -41.30
C TYR A 9 -4.48 -2.01 -40.65
N PRO A 10 -4.83 -0.81 -40.14
CA PRO A 10 -3.86 0.15 -39.64
C PRO A 10 -3.60 -0.06 -38.13
N ASP A 11 -2.92 -1.14 -37.75
CA ASP A 11 -2.63 -1.43 -36.33
C ASP A 11 -1.60 -0.47 -35.69
N ARG A 12 -0.79 0.24 -36.50
CA ARG A 12 0.30 1.08 -35.99
C ARG A 12 -0.16 2.46 -35.49
N LEU A 13 -1.23 3.02 -36.05
CA LEU A 13 -1.68 4.38 -35.72
C LEU A 13 -2.32 4.47 -34.32
N HIS A 14 -3.10 3.47 -33.93
CA HIS A 14 -3.74 3.43 -32.60
C HIS A 14 -2.71 3.20 -31.48
N ALA A 15 -1.72 2.35 -31.70
CA ALA A 15 -0.63 2.12 -30.73
C ALA A 15 0.24 3.38 -30.54
N GLN A 16 0.52 4.12 -31.61
CA GLN A 16 1.26 5.38 -31.54
C GLN A 16 0.47 6.51 -30.85
N GLN A 17 -0.85 6.54 -31.00
CA GLN A 17 -1.71 7.51 -30.31
C GLN A 17 -1.85 7.21 -28.81
N ALA A 18 -1.91 5.94 -28.40
CA ALA A 18 -1.92 5.56 -26.99
C ALA A 18 -0.59 5.91 -26.27
N ALA A 19 0.54 5.75 -26.96
CA ALA A 19 1.86 6.12 -26.43
C ALA A 19 2.04 7.64 -26.26
N ALA A 20 1.23 8.46 -26.94
CA ALA A 20 1.29 9.92 -26.86
C ALA A 20 0.42 10.51 -25.74
N LEU A 21 -0.50 9.73 -25.15
CA LEU A 21 -1.29 10.17 -24.01
C LEU A 21 -0.46 10.01 -22.75
N LYS A 22 0.07 11.13 -22.23
CA LYS A 22 0.65 11.14 -20.89
C LYS A 22 -0.45 10.75 -19.90
N PRO A 23 -0.29 9.67 -19.10
CA PRO A 23 -1.28 9.32 -18.10
C PRO A 23 -1.45 10.50 -17.15
N TRP A 24 -2.69 10.94 -16.96
CA TRP A 24 -3.00 11.93 -15.95
C TRP A 24 -2.87 11.28 -14.57
N VAL A 25 -1.97 11.83 -13.75
CA VAL A 25 -1.76 11.40 -12.37
C VAL A 25 -2.22 12.54 -11.46
N PRO A 26 -3.19 12.31 -10.56
CA PRO A 26 -3.59 13.32 -9.59
C PRO A 26 -2.39 13.82 -8.78
N VAL A 27 -2.31 15.13 -8.57
CA VAL A 27 -1.29 15.70 -7.67
C VAL A 27 -1.50 15.16 -6.26
N GLY A 28 -0.41 14.74 -5.62
CA GLY A 28 -0.45 14.23 -4.25
C GLY A 28 -1.03 12.81 -4.11
N ARG A 29 -1.24 12.07 -5.22
CA ARG A 29 -1.70 10.67 -5.17
C ARG A 29 -0.79 9.83 -4.28
N ARG A 30 -1.36 9.13 -3.30
CA ARG A 30 -0.62 8.32 -2.32
C ARG A 30 -0.96 6.83 -2.46
N LEU A 31 0.04 5.97 -2.36
CA LEU A 31 -0.15 4.53 -2.22
C LEU A 31 -0.19 4.19 -0.72
N VAL A 32 -1.28 3.63 -0.24
CA VAL A 32 -1.47 3.22 1.15
C VAL A 32 -1.36 1.71 1.23
N LEU A 33 -0.31 1.22 1.89
CA LEU A 33 0.00 -0.20 2.06
C LEU A 33 -0.30 -0.59 3.49
N VAL A 34 -1.17 -1.57 3.68
CA VAL A 34 -1.58 -2.02 5.01
C VAL A 34 -1.29 -3.49 5.18
N ASP A 35 -0.38 -3.80 6.09
CA ASP A 35 -0.25 -5.13 6.66
C ASP A 35 -1.20 -5.21 7.86
N ILE A 36 -2.20 -6.09 7.79
CA ILE A 36 -3.21 -6.20 8.83
C ILE A 36 -2.60 -6.80 10.10
N GLU A 37 -1.79 -7.86 10.01
CA GLU A 37 -1.11 -8.46 11.15
C GLU A 37 -0.30 -7.41 11.92
N ASN A 38 0.45 -6.56 11.23
CA ASN A 38 1.20 -5.47 11.85
C ASN A 38 0.30 -4.37 12.43
N LEU A 39 -0.85 -4.10 11.80
CA LEU A 39 -1.83 -3.16 12.30
C LEU A 39 -2.45 -3.62 13.64
N VAL A 40 -2.87 -4.89 13.73
CA VAL A 40 -3.61 -5.42 14.88
C VAL A 40 -2.74 -6.17 15.91
N GLY A 41 -1.50 -6.50 15.58
CA GLY A 41 -0.55 -7.16 16.49
C GLY A 41 -0.56 -8.68 16.43
N GLY A 42 -0.89 -9.26 15.28
CA GLY A 42 -0.81 -10.70 15.03
C GLY A 42 -2.05 -11.30 14.39
N SER A 43 -2.01 -12.63 14.21
CA SER A 43 -2.94 -13.41 13.40
C SER A 43 -4.26 -13.78 14.10
N CYS A 44 -4.40 -13.48 15.40
CA CYS A 44 -5.50 -13.93 16.27
C CYS A 44 -6.40 -12.77 16.71
N SER A 45 -6.79 -11.90 15.77
CA SER A 45 -7.64 -10.74 16.06
C SER A 45 -9.07 -10.97 15.59
N THR A 46 -10.04 -10.38 16.31
CA THR A 46 -11.45 -10.45 15.94
C THR A 46 -11.78 -9.44 14.83
N THR A 47 -12.94 -9.61 14.17
CA THR A 47 -13.45 -8.60 13.22
C THR A 47 -13.60 -7.22 13.86
N THR A 48 -14.01 -7.17 15.13
CA THR A 48 -14.12 -5.91 15.89
C THR A 48 -12.76 -5.27 16.10
N ASP A 49 -11.72 -6.05 16.41
CA ASP A 49 -10.37 -5.52 16.59
C ASP A 49 -9.82 -4.92 15.29
N VAL A 50 -10.01 -5.63 14.17
CA VAL A 50 -9.60 -5.14 12.83
C VAL A 50 -10.37 -3.87 12.46
N ALA A 51 -11.68 -3.84 12.68
CA ALA A 51 -12.50 -2.65 12.41
C ALA A 51 -12.09 -1.45 13.27
N ASN A 52 -11.83 -1.65 14.56
CA ASN A 52 -11.37 -0.60 15.47
C ASN A 52 -9.98 -0.09 15.08
N ALA A 53 -9.06 -0.98 14.71
CA ALA A 53 -7.73 -0.61 14.25
C ALA A 53 -7.79 0.17 12.93
N PHE A 54 -8.64 -0.24 11.99
CA PHE A 54 -8.88 0.51 10.77
C PHE A 54 -9.48 1.90 11.04
N GLY A 55 -10.40 2.02 11.99
CA GLY A 55 -10.95 3.31 12.43
C GLY A 55 -9.87 4.28 12.90
N ARG A 56 -8.97 3.82 13.78
CA ARG A 56 -7.82 4.63 14.26
C ARG A 56 -6.85 4.97 13.12
N LEU A 57 -6.55 4.00 12.27
CA LEU A 57 -5.67 4.20 11.12
C LEU A 57 -6.21 5.28 10.19
N ARG A 58 -7.52 5.28 9.90
CA ARG A 58 -8.15 6.30 9.03
C ARG A 58 -8.02 7.70 9.61
N VAL A 59 -8.12 7.85 10.93
CA VAL A 59 -7.91 9.15 11.59
C VAL A 59 -6.46 9.60 11.41
N ALA A 60 -5.49 8.70 11.64
CA ALA A 60 -4.07 9.02 11.51
C ALA A 60 -3.63 9.33 10.06
N ILE A 61 -4.11 8.54 9.09
CA ILE A 61 -3.75 8.70 7.67
C ILE A 61 -4.46 9.89 7.02
N ALA A 62 -5.64 10.26 7.53
CA ALA A 62 -6.54 11.26 6.95
C ALA A 62 -6.69 11.09 5.42
N PRO A 63 -7.31 9.98 4.96
CA PRO A 63 -7.24 9.60 3.56
C PRO A 63 -7.89 10.59 2.61
N SER A 64 -7.26 10.74 1.44
CA SER A 64 -7.80 11.52 0.33
C SER A 64 -8.58 10.64 -0.65
N HIS A 65 -9.37 11.26 -1.53
CA HIS A 65 -10.06 10.56 -2.62
C HIS A 65 -9.11 10.01 -3.71
N HIS A 66 -7.84 10.40 -3.70
CA HIS A 66 -6.84 9.93 -4.65
C HIS A 66 -5.95 8.83 -4.08
N ASP A 67 -6.14 8.47 -2.80
CA ASP A 67 -5.36 7.41 -2.17
C ASP A 67 -5.74 6.05 -2.77
N VAL A 68 -4.74 5.28 -3.14
CA VAL A 68 -4.90 3.89 -3.58
C VAL A 68 -4.51 2.98 -2.43
N TRP A 69 -5.38 2.07 -2.06
CA TRP A 69 -5.17 1.18 -0.93
C TRP A 69 -4.84 -0.24 -1.40
N ALA A 70 -3.72 -0.77 -0.92
CA ALA A 70 -3.34 -2.16 -1.03
C ALA A 70 -3.22 -2.74 0.38
N VAL A 71 -4.16 -3.61 0.73
CA VAL A 71 -4.30 -4.19 2.05
C VAL A 71 -3.98 -5.67 1.95
N ALA A 72 -3.04 -6.17 2.74
CA ALA A 72 -2.63 -7.57 2.72
C ALA A 72 -2.77 -8.21 4.10
N CYS A 73 -3.08 -9.50 4.12
CA CYS A 73 -3.07 -10.31 5.32
C CYS A 73 -2.86 -11.79 5.02
N GLY A 74 -2.54 -12.56 6.05
CA GLY A 74 -2.56 -14.01 6.05
C GLY A 74 -3.98 -14.60 6.11
N PRO A 75 -4.11 -15.94 5.97
CA PRO A 75 -5.41 -16.59 5.83
C PRO A 75 -6.35 -16.44 7.03
N SER A 76 -5.81 -16.38 8.26
CA SER A 76 -6.62 -16.31 9.48
C SER A 76 -7.36 -14.98 9.65
N LEU A 77 -6.85 -13.89 9.05
CA LEU A 77 -7.45 -12.57 9.16
C LEU A 77 -8.32 -12.19 7.95
N LEU A 78 -8.32 -12.98 6.88
CA LEU A 78 -8.96 -12.61 5.61
C LEU A 78 -10.45 -12.26 5.77
N ALA A 79 -11.20 -13.03 6.56
CA ALA A 79 -12.63 -12.79 6.78
C ALA A 79 -12.88 -11.47 7.55
N ALA A 80 -12.12 -11.24 8.62
CA ALA A 80 -12.18 -10.01 9.41
C ALA A 80 -11.75 -8.78 8.59
N ALA A 81 -10.65 -8.91 7.85
CA ALA A 81 -10.11 -7.92 6.94
C ALA A 81 -11.11 -7.48 5.88
N THR A 82 -11.68 -8.44 5.15
CA THR A 82 -12.64 -8.19 4.07
C THR A 82 -13.93 -7.55 4.60
N SER A 83 -14.28 -7.82 5.86
CA SER A 83 -15.43 -7.20 6.50
C SER A 83 -15.18 -5.75 6.95
N ALA A 84 -13.93 -5.42 7.29
CA ALA A 84 -13.56 -4.11 7.86
C ALA A 84 -13.10 -3.10 6.80
N PHE A 85 -12.36 -3.55 5.79
CA PHE A 85 -11.77 -2.68 4.77
C PHE A 85 -12.67 -2.58 3.53
N PRO A 86 -13.00 -1.36 3.05
CA PRO A 86 -13.83 -1.15 1.86
C PRO A 86 -13.01 -1.28 0.56
N THR A 87 -12.03 -2.18 0.53
CA THR A 87 -11.16 -2.44 -0.63
C THR A 87 -10.86 -3.93 -0.74
N ARG A 88 -10.33 -4.35 -1.88
CA ARG A 88 -9.85 -5.72 -2.06
C ARG A 88 -8.70 -5.98 -1.09
N VAL A 89 -8.79 -7.08 -0.35
CA VAL A 89 -7.72 -7.60 0.50
C VAL A 89 -6.90 -8.63 -0.28
N LEU A 90 -5.59 -8.47 -0.27
CA LEU A 90 -4.60 -9.37 -0.86
C LEU A 90 -4.29 -10.49 0.14
N LEU A 91 -4.51 -11.73 -0.29
CA LEU A 91 -4.22 -12.90 0.55
C LEU A 91 -2.75 -13.32 0.38
N GLY A 92 -1.98 -13.16 1.44
CA GLY A 92 -0.66 -13.75 1.60
C GLY A 92 -0.72 -15.20 2.11
N ARG A 93 0.19 -16.06 1.64
CA ARG A 93 0.37 -17.41 2.18
C ARG A 93 1.80 -17.61 2.66
N GLY A 94 1.96 -18.43 3.70
CA GLY A 94 3.24 -18.61 4.38
C GLY A 94 3.50 -17.50 5.40
N LYS A 95 4.65 -17.59 6.07
CA LYS A 95 5.02 -16.69 7.17
C LYS A 95 5.06 -15.22 6.73
N ASP A 96 5.66 -14.96 5.58
CA ASP A 96 5.91 -13.60 5.07
C ASP A 96 4.98 -13.31 3.86
N GLY A 97 3.84 -13.99 3.81
CA GLY A 97 2.94 -13.95 2.66
C GLY A 97 2.32 -12.58 2.42
N ALA A 98 1.97 -11.87 3.50
CA ALA A 98 1.41 -10.52 3.41
C ALA A 98 2.47 -9.53 2.91
N ASP A 99 3.70 -9.62 3.44
CA ASP A 99 4.83 -8.80 3.03
C ASP A 99 5.10 -8.93 1.53
N HIS A 100 5.17 -10.16 1.01
CA HIS A 100 5.37 -10.37 -0.43
C HIS A 100 4.30 -9.72 -1.30
N GLN A 101 3.04 -9.70 -0.86
CA GLN A 101 1.97 -9.02 -1.61
C GLN A 101 2.16 -7.50 -1.61
N LEU A 102 2.56 -6.92 -0.48
CA LEU A 102 2.81 -5.47 -0.38
C LEU A 102 4.08 -5.06 -1.10
N LEU A 103 5.14 -5.87 -1.05
CA LEU A 103 6.39 -5.64 -1.77
C LEU A 103 6.18 -5.66 -3.29
N ALA A 104 5.30 -6.52 -3.80
CA ALA A 104 4.92 -6.50 -5.20
C ALA A 104 4.27 -5.16 -5.61
N CYS A 105 3.51 -4.52 -4.71
CA CYS A 105 2.95 -3.18 -4.94
C CYS A 105 3.99 -2.05 -4.85
N LEU A 106 5.17 -2.32 -4.28
CA LEU A 106 6.26 -1.36 -4.13
C LEU A 106 7.27 -1.40 -5.28
N ALA A 107 7.05 -2.22 -6.31
CA ALA A 107 7.97 -2.32 -7.43
C ALA A 107 8.20 -0.92 -8.06
N PRO A 108 9.46 -0.46 -8.24
CA PRO A 108 9.73 0.91 -8.65
C PRO A 108 9.06 1.33 -9.96
N HIS A 109 8.89 0.39 -10.89
CA HIS A 109 8.25 0.65 -12.19
C HIS A 109 6.73 0.88 -12.09
N ASP A 110 6.08 0.40 -11.03
CA ASP A 110 4.66 0.63 -10.77
C ASP A 110 4.43 1.89 -9.92
N VAL A 111 5.42 2.28 -9.13
CA VAL A 111 5.30 3.36 -8.14
C VAL A 111 5.78 4.71 -8.68
N VAL A 112 6.98 4.74 -9.28
CA VAL A 112 7.65 6.00 -9.63
C VAL A 112 6.93 6.70 -10.77
N GLY A 113 6.56 7.96 -10.55
CA GLY A 113 5.74 8.74 -11.48
C GLY A 113 4.23 8.50 -11.38
N CYS A 114 3.81 7.42 -10.71
CA CYS A 114 2.41 7.11 -10.44
C CYS A 114 1.92 7.64 -9.10
N TYR A 115 2.80 7.74 -8.10
CA TYR A 115 2.49 8.21 -6.75
C TYR A 115 3.50 9.27 -6.29
N ALA A 116 3.01 10.23 -5.51
CA ALA A 116 3.82 11.27 -4.90
C ALA A 116 4.43 10.83 -3.56
N SER A 117 3.81 9.86 -2.87
CA SER A 117 4.30 9.32 -1.60
C SER A 117 3.63 7.99 -1.28
N ILE A 118 4.16 7.33 -0.24
CA ILE A 118 3.61 6.09 0.31
C ILE A 118 3.20 6.32 1.76
N ALA A 119 2.09 5.71 2.18
CA ALA A 119 1.78 5.46 3.58
C ALA A 119 1.92 3.96 3.83
N LEU A 120 2.89 3.55 4.64
CA LEU A 120 3.15 2.15 4.97
C LEU A 120 2.70 1.85 6.39
N VAL A 121 1.77 0.93 6.56
CA VAL A 121 1.31 0.46 7.87
C VAL A 121 1.99 -0.86 8.19
N SER A 122 3.26 -0.77 8.57
CA SER A 122 4.07 -1.91 9.04
C SER A 122 5.25 -1.40 9.87
N GLY A 123 5.69 -2.21 10.81
CA GLY A 123 6.93 -1.98 11.57
C GLY A 123 8.11 -2.84 11.10
N ASP A 124 7.90 -3.73 10.13
CA ASP A 124 8.88 -4.73 9.74
C ASP A 124 10.01 -4.14 8.88
N ALA A 125 11.15 -3.92 9.53
CA ALA A 125 12.33 -3.43 8.84
C ALA A 125 13.01 -4.46 7.94
N ALA A 126 12.88 -5.76 8.23
CA ALA A 126 13.51 -6.80 7.42
C ALA A 126 12.86 -6.87 6.03
N ALA A 127 11.55 -6.67 5.95
CA ALA A 127 10.82 -6.64 4.69
C ALA A 127 10.93 -5.29 3.96
N PHE A 128 10.76 -4.17 4.67
CA PHE A 128 10.43 -2.89 4.00
C PHE A 128 11.55 -1.84 3.98
N ALA A 129 12.60 -1.96 4.78
CA ALA A 129 13.58 -0.87 4.91
C ALA A 129 14.29 -0.55 3.58
N GLU A 130 14.77 -1.56 2.86
CA GLU A 130 15.44 -1.38 1.56
C GLU A 130 14.51 -0.83 0.48
N PRO A 131 13.32 -1.41 0.21
CA PRO A 131 12.38 -0.85 -0.76
C PRO A 131 11.96 0.60 -0.46
N VAL A 132 11.73 0.93 0.81
CA VAL A 132 11.39 2.30 1.23
C VAL A 132 12.54 3.25 0.96
N GLN A 133 13.78 2.87 1.29
CA GLN A 133 14.97 3.67 1.02
C GLN A 133 15.17 3.87 -0.49
N GLU A 134 14.98 2.83 -1.31
CA GLU A 134 15.11 2.92 -2.75
C GLU A 134 14.12 3.92 -3.36
N LEU A 135 12.85 3.84 -2.95
CA LEU A 135 11.80 4.75 -3.44
C LEU A 135 12.02 6.19 -2.97
N ALA A 136 12.52 6.38 -1.74
CA ALA A 136 12.88 7.71 -1.25
C ALA A 136 13.98 8.36 -2.10
N VAL A 137 15.03 7.62 -2.48
CA VAL A 137 16.09 8.10 -3.39
C VAL A 137 15.53 8.48 -4.76
N ARG A 138 14.45 7.82 -5.20
CA ARG A 138 13.74 8.10 -6.47
C ARG A 138 12.67 9.20 -6.32
N GLY A 139 12.59 9.87 -5.17
CA GLY A 139 11.69 11.00 -4.93
C GLY A 139 10.28 10.61 -4.48
N VAL A 140 10.05 9.37 -4.07
CA VAL A 140 8.78 8.90 -3.51
C VAL A 140 8.98 8.57 -2.02
N PRO A 141 8.84 9.54 -1.11
CA PRO A 141 9.03 9.33 0.32
C PRO A 141 7.88 8.50 0.94
N THR A 142 8.18 7.85 2.05
CA THR A 142 7.24 7.00 2.78
C THR A 142 6.99 7.52 4.19
N ASP A 143 5.72 7.72 4.55
CA ASP A 143 5.29 7.88 5.94
C ASP A 143 4.91 6.52 6.52
N VAL A 144 5.46 6.17 7.67
CA VAL A 144 5.21 4.89 8.33
C VAL A 144 4.20 5.06 9.47
N TYR A 145 3.23 4.16 9.53
CA TYR A 145 2.21 4.12 10.56
C TYR A 145 2.34 2.84 11.37
N ILE A 146 2.52 2.98 12.68
CA ILE A 146 2.75 1.85 13.58
C ILE A 146 1.44 1.47 14.26
N GLY A 147 1.05 0.20 14.07
CA GLY A 147 -0.09 -0.44 14.72
C GLY A 147 0.23 -0.88 16.16
N ALA A 148 -0.10 -2.12 16.48
CA ALA A 148 0.21 -2.72 17.77
C ALA A 148 1.69 -3.12 17.94
N GLY A 149 2.50 -3.06 16.88
CA GLY A 149 3.92 -3.38 16.93
C GLY A 149 4.84 -2.23 17.38
N HIS A 150 6.11 -2.42 17.07
CA HIS A 150 7.19 -1.44 17.08
C HIS A 150 7.78 -1.31 15.67
N ILE A 151 8.54 -0.25 15.41
CA ILE A 151 9.28 -0.07 14.17
C ILE A 151 10.73 -0.54 14.32
N GLY A 152 11.24 -1.29 13.35
CA GLY A 152 12.66 -1.63 13.29
C GLY A 152 13.52 -0.41 12.90
N ALA A 153 14.73 -0.32 13.44
CA ALA A 153 15.59 0.86 13.31
C ALA A 153 15.90 1.25 11.85
N ALA A 154 16.17 0.28 10.97
CA ALA A 154 16.45 0.57 9.57
C ALA A 154 15.26 1.20 8.84
N LEU A 155 14.03 0.72 9.11
CA LEU A 155 12.82 1.30 8.54
C LEU A 155 12.53 2.69 9.12
N TYR A 156 12.80 2.90 10.41
CA TYR A 156 12.69 4.22 11.03
C TYR A 156 13.59 5.25 10.35
N LEU A 157 14.84 4.87 10.05
CA LEU A 157 15.80 5.75 9.37
C LEU A 157 15.44 6.02 7.90
N ALA A 158 14.83 5.04 7.22
CA ALA A 158 14.41 5.18 5.82
C ALA A 158 13.09 5.96 5.67
N ALA A 159 12.26 6.00 6.71
CA ALA A 159 10.98 6.69 6.68
C ALA A 159 11.14 8.21 6.69
N ARG A 160 10.25 8.90 5.97
CA ARG A 160 10.11 10.36 6.05
C ARG A 160 9.53 10.80 7.40
N SER A 161 8.53 10.06 7.87
CA SER A 161 7.87 10.31 9.15
C SER A 161 7.36 8.99 9.74
N VAL A 162 7.14 8.97 11.06
CA VAL A 162 6.63 7.80 11.77
C VAL A 162 5.54 8.25 12.73
N THR A 163 4.36 7.65 12.63
CA THR A 163 3.18 7.98 13.44
C THR A 163 2.61 6.72 14.09
N SER A 164 2.33 6.75 15.39
CA SER A 164 1.60 5.66 16.04
C SER A 164 0.09 5.81 15.82
N THR A 165 -0.59 4.69 15.54
CA THR A 165 -2.06 4.63 15.42
C THR A 165 -2.74 4.20 16.73
N ARG A 166 -1.95 3.94 17.78
CA ARG A 166 -2.50 3.75 19.12
C ARG A 166 -3.08 5.08 19.60
N ALA A 167 -4.22 5.03 20.26
CA ALA A 167 -4.64 6.16 21.07
C ALA A 167 -3.59 6.31 22.18
N GLU A 168 -3.00 7.49 22.33
CA GLU A 168 -2.45 7.84 23.63
C GLU A 168 -3.62 7.71 24.61
N ALA A 169 -3.43 6.91 25.66
CA ALA A 169 -4.34 6.97 26.79
C ALA A 169 -4.24 8.40 27.32
N PHE A 170 -5.14 9.28 26.89
CA PHE A 170 -5.38 10.53 27.62
C PHE A 170 -5.70 10.08 29.03
N GLY A 171 -4.75 10.31 29.94
CA GLY A 171 -4.83 9.85 31.30
C GLY A 171 -6.18 10.24 31.89
N ALA A 172 -6.88 9.25 32.43
CA ALA A 172 -7.82 9.49 33.49
C ALA A 172 -7.02 10.10 34.65
N ALA A 173 -6.93 11.41 34.66
CA ALA A 173 -6.43 12.21 35.76
C ALA A 173 -7.40 13.37 36.00
N ALA A 174 -8.53 13.03 36.64
CA ALA A 174 -9.18 13.77 37.72
C ALA A 174 -10.43 13.00 38.15
#